data_AF-A0A964MER6-F1
#
_entry.id   AF-A0A964MER6-F1
#
_cell.length_a   1.000
_cell.length_b   1.000
_cell.length_c   1.000
_cell.angle_alpha   90.00
_cell.angle_beta   90.00
_cell.angle_gamma   90.00
#
_symmetry.space_group_name_H-M   'P 1'
#
loop_
_entity.id
_entity.type
_entity.pdbx_description
1 polymer ?
#
loop_
_entity_poly.entity_id
_entity_poly.type
_entity_poly.pdbx_seq_one_letter_code
_entity_poly.pdbx_strand_id
1 'polypeptide(L)'
;MSEQENDGRLSYKDAVQSVRSGRLKAAFVAMPVFGDRTDDEAQTAEGARIFLIEPDGEGDAQVRFIAGPFFSAAYAANEVLDLEEVPDSVKELRFLPTRCEDNWLADQLQVLIQKLVGASGVVENRMPDYANTPSHGAGPEAVFPIHIIGRSEGEQA
;
A
#
# COMPACT_ATOMS: atom_id res chain seq x y z
N MET A 1 14.09 26.13 19.70
CA MET A 1 13.87 25.99 18.25
C MET A 1 13.62 24.53 18.03
N SER A 2 12.39 24.18 17.63
CA SER A 2 11.86 22.82 17.73
C SER A 2 12.62 21.85 16.82
N GLU A 3 13.03 20.72 17.38
CA GLU A 3 13.54 19.53 16.70
C GLU A 3 12.44 18.97 15.79
N GLN A 4 12.19 19.60 14.64
CA GLN A 4 11.64 18.86 13.49
C GLN A 4 12.75 17.94 13.02
N GLU A 5 12.88 16.80 13.70
CA GLU A 5 13.64 15.65 13.23
C GLU A 5 13.29 15.42 11.77
N ASN A 6 14.29 15.50 10.91
CA ASN A 6 14.16 15.16 9.52
C ASN A 6 14.04 13.63 9.45
N ASP A 7 12.80 13.10 9.52
CA ASP A 7 12.40 11.68 9.46
C ASP A 7 12.78 10.98 8.12
N GLY A 8 13.78 11.48 7.41
CA GLY A 8 14.24 10.95 6.11
C GLY A 8 13.28 11.14 4.95
N ARG A 9 12.04 11.60 5.20
CA ARG A 9 11.01 11.79 4.16
C ARG A 9 11.15 13.11 3.43
N LEU A 10 10.92 13.09 2.13
CA LEU A 10 10.97 14.22 1.21
C LEU A 10 9.57 14.82 0.99
N SER A 11 9.51 16.08 0.56
CA SER A 11 8.28 16.63 -0.03
C SER A 11 8.01 15.96 -1.39
N TYR A 12 6.77 16.02 -1.89
CA TYR A 12 6.45 15.54 -3.24
C TYR A 12 7.38 16.11 -4.31
N LYS A 13 7.59 17.44 -4.29
CA LYS A 13 8.45 18.13 -5.26
C LYS A 13 9.89 17.64 -5.21
N ASP A 14 10.44 17.50 -4.01
CA ASP A 14 11.82 17.03 -3.83
C ASP A 14 11.98 15.56 -4.24
N ALA A 15 10.97 14.74 -3.97
CA ALA A 15 10.96 13.33 -4.37
C ALA A 15 10.92 13.17 -5.89
N VAL A 16 10.00 13.86 -6.57
CA VAL A 16 9.91 13.89 -8.04
C VAL A 16 11.25 14.34 -8.64
N GLN A 17 11.81 15.46 -8.17
CA GLN A 17 13.06 15.97 -8.71
C GLN A 17 14.25 15.03 -8.43
N SER A 18 14.25 14.33 -7.30
CA SER A 18 15.29 13.37 -6.96
C SER A 18 15.22 12.10 -7.81
N VAL A 19 14.02 11.65 -8.17
CA VAL A 19 13.82 10.53 -9.12
C VAL A 19 14.20 10.96 -10.54
N ARG A 20 13.72 12.10 -11.02
CA ARG A 20 14.06 12.69 -12.34
C ARG A 20 15.57 12.86 -12.55
N SER A 21 16.28 13.32 -11.52
CA SER A 21 17.74 13.50 -11.59
C SER A 21 18.54 12.20 -11.47
N GLY A 22 17.87 11.05 -11.26
CA GLY A 22 18.50 9.76 -11.05
C GLY A 22 19.16 9.59 -9.69
N ARG A 23 19.01 10.56 -8.77
CA ARG A 23 19.55 10.47 -7.40
C ARG A 23 18.83 9.39 -6.60
N LEU A 24 17.53 9.22 -6.81
CA LEU A 24 16.73 8.15 -6.22
C LEU A 24 16.22 7.20 -7.30
N LYS A 25 16.03 5.93 -6.90
CA LYS A 25 15.39 4.92 -7.75
C LYS A 25 13.88 4.96 -7.62
N ALA A 26 13.35 5.28 -6.45
CA ALA A 26 11.96 5.60 -6.23
C ALA A 26 11.78 6.38 -4.92
N ALA A 27 10.56 6.85 -4.67
CA ALA A 27 10.13 7.31 -3.36
C ALA A 27 8.65 6.97 -3.17
N PHE A 28 8.21 6.59 -1.97
CA PHE A 28 6.83 6.14 -1.76
C PHE A 28 6.18 6.73 -0.50
N VAL A 29 4.86 6.73 -0.49
CA VAL A 29 4.05 6.93 0.71
C VAL A 29 2.94 5.89 0.73
N ALA A 30 2.61 5.40 1.92
CA ALA A 30 1.51 4.47 2.14
C ALA A 30 0.52 5.05 3.16
N MET A 31 -0.78 4.93 2.88
CA MET A 31 -1.88 5.38 3.73
C MET A 31 -2.77 4.19 4.06
N PRO A 32 -3.08 3.92 5.34
CA PRO A 32 -4.03 2.88 5.71
C PRO A 32 -5.45 3.27 5.26
N VAL A 33 -6.25 2.27 4.88
CA VAL A 33 -7.68 2.39 4.64
C VAL A 33 -8.41 1.67 5.76
N PHE A 34 -9.25 2.39 6.48
CA PHE A 34 -10.09 1.84 7.55
C PHE A 34 -11.52 1.63 7.00
N GLY A 35 -12.18 0.54 7.43
CA GLY A 35 -13.56 0.27 7.07
C GLY A 35 -14.56 1.10 7.87
N ASP A 36 -15.85 0.99 7.51
CA ASP A 36 -16.95 1.77 8.08
C ASP A 36 -17.37 1.35 9.51
N ARG A 37 -16.61 0.46 10.17
CA ARG A 37 -16.89 0.05 11.55
C ARG A 37 -16.47 1.15 12.52
N THR A 38 -17.43 2.01 12.86
CA THR A 38 -17.23 3.21 13.70
C THR A 38 -17.21 2.96 15.22
N ASP A 39 -17.45 1.73 15.68
CA ASP A 39 -17.62 1.43 17.12
C ASP A 39 -16.42 0.74 17.80
N ASP A 40 -15.30 0.49 17.09
CA ASP A 40 -14.10 -0.11 17.69
C ASP A 40 -13.01 0.95 17.93
N GLU A 41 -12.59 1.12 19.20
CA GLU A 41 -11.49 2.02 19.60
C GLU A 41 -10.13 1.60 18.98
N ALA A 42 -10.05 0.38 18.45
CA ALA A 42 -8.90 -0.17 17.73
C ALA A 42 -9.26 -0.52 16.27
N GLN A 43 -9.63 0.50 15.47
CA GLN A 43 -9.82 0.30 14.03
C GLN A 43 -8.56 -0.32 13.40
N THR A 44 -8.71 -1.54 12.90
CA THR A 44 -7.68 -2.22 12.11
C THR A 44 -7.78 -1.75 10.67
N ALA A 45 -6.65 -1.44 10.05
CA ALA A 45 -6.62 -1.09 8.63
C ALA A 45 -7.02 -2.31 7.81
N GLU A 46 -8.06 -2.17 6.99
CA GLU A 46 -8.57 -3.22 6.10
C GLU A 46 -7.79 -3.24 4.77
N GLY A 47 -7.15 -2.12 4.43
CA GLY A 47 -6.38 -1.95 3.20
C GLY A 47 -5.31 -0.87 3.30
N ALA A 48 -4.65 -0.62 2.18
CA ALA A 48 -3.77 0.53 2.04
C ALA A 48 -3.84 1.13 0.63
N ARG A 49 -3.44 2.39 0.54
CA ARG A 49 -3.17 3.14 -0.68
C ARG A 49 -1.70 3.50 -0.70
N ILE A 50 -1.01 3.18 -1.78
CA ILE A 50 0.42 3.44 -1.98
C ILE A 50 0.54 4.35 -3.19
N PHE A 51 1.33 5.41 -3.04
CA PHE A 51 1.78 6.25 -4.15
C PHE A 51 3.29 6.10 -4.25
N LEU A 52 3.75 5.56 -5.38
CA LEU A 52 5.16 5.31 -5.68
C LEU A 52 5.60 6.23 -6.82
N ILE A 53 6.52 7.14 -6.53
CA ILE A 53 7.20 7.98 -7.51
C ILE A 53 8.36 7.15 -8.06
N GLU A 54 8.34 6.88 -9.36
CA GLU A 54 9.34 6.08 -10.06
C GLU A 54 9.70 6.69 -11.42
N PRO A 55 10.85 6.33 -12.02
CA PRO A 55 11.17 6.73 -13.39
C PRO A 55 10.14 6.18 -14.37
N ASP A 56 9.80 6.95 -15.40
CA ASP A 56 8.92 6.52 -16.49
C ASP A 56 9.62 5.63 -17.54
N GLY A 57 10.95 5.60 -17.51
CA GLY A 57 11.79 4.91 -18.49
C GLY A 57 12.22 5.77 -19.69
N GLU A 58 11.65 6.97 -19.84
CA GLU A 58 11.97 7.95 -20.90
C GLU A 58 12.80 9.14 -20.37
N GLY A 59 13.09 9.16 -19.07
CA GLY A 59 13.92 10.16 -18.42
C GLY A 59 13.14 11.19 -17.60
N ASP A 60 11.83 10.98 -17.44
CA ASP A 60 10.99 11.70 -16.49
C ASP A 60 10.63 10.79 -15.30
N ALA A 61 9.69 11.25 -14.47
CA ALA A 61 9.11 10.51 -13.35
C ALA A 61 7.59 10.44 -13.49
N GLN A 62 7.02 9.37 -12.99
CA GLN A 62 5.58 9.10 -12.94
C GLN A 62 5.16 8.70 -11.52
N VAL A 63 3.85 8.67 -11.26
CA VAL A 63 3.32 8.13 -10.01
C VAL A 63 2.54 6.86 -10.28
N ARG A 64 2.98 5.75 -9.69
CA ARG A 64 2.20 4.53 -9.62
C ARG A 64 1.30 4.56 -8.38
N PHE A 65 -0.01 4.46 -8.60
CA PHE A 65 -1.01 4.33 -7.56
C PHE A 65 -1.40 2.85 -7.38
N ILE A 66 -1.23 2.34 -6.17
CA ILE A 66 -1.59 0.96 -5.81
C ILE A 66 -2.57 1.00 -4.65
N ALA A 67 -3.68 0.31 -4.76
CA ALA A 67 -4.65 0.19 -3.68
C ALA A 67 -5.17 -1.23 -3.58
N GLY A 68 -5.48 -1.68 -2.36
CA GLY A 68 -6.12 -2.97 -2.16
C GLY A 68 -6.30 -3.34 -0.70
N PRO A 69 -6.93 -4.50 -0.44
CA PRO A 69 -6.99 -5.10 0.89
C PRO A 69 -5.58 -5.43 1.39
N PHE A 70 -5.36 -5.29 2.70
CA PHE A 70 -4.01 -5.32 3.26
C PHE A 70 -3.34 -6.69 3.10
N PHE A 71 -4.09 -7.78 3.17
CA PHE A 71 -3.61 -9.17 3.09
C PHE A 71 -3.88 -9.85 1.73
N SER A 72 -4.04 -9.06 0.67
CA SER A 72 -4.36 -9.57 -0.67
C SER A 72 -3.32 -9.13 -1.70
N ALA A 73 -3.08 -10.01 -2.69
CA ALA A 73 -2.34 -9.68 -3.92
C ALA A 73 -3.28 -9.21 -5.05
N ALA A 74 -4.60 -9.32 -4.86
CA ALA A 74 -5.58 -8.75 -5.78
C ALA A 74 -5.71 -7.24 -5.48
N TYR A 75 -4.89 -6.44 -6.16
CA TYR A 75 -4.99 -4.99 -6.08
C TYR A 75 -6.34 -4.52 -6.62
N ALA A 76 -7.00 -3.64 -5.86
CA ALA A 76 -8.15 -2.88 -6.33
C ALA A 76 -7.74 -1.84 -7.39
N ALA A 77 -6.50 -1.35 -7.33
CA ALA A 77 -5.90 -0.49 -8.35
C ALA A 77 -4.38 -0.72 -8.44
N ASN A 78 -3.83 -0.69 -9.65
CA ASN A 78 -2.39 -0.60 -9.93
C ASN A 78 -2.24 0.17 -11.24
N GLU A 79 -2.23 1.49 -11.11
CA GLU A 79 -2.36 2.42 -12.22
C GLU A 79 -1.15 3.35 -12.24
N VAL A 80 -0.80 3.83 -13.43
CA VAL A 80 0.23 4.86 -13.62
C VAL A 80 -0.48 6.17 -13.90
N LEU A 81 -0.09 7.21 -13.18
CA LEU A 81 -0.61 8.56 -13.27
C LEU A 81 0.49 9.51 -13.71
N ASP A 82 0.14 10.45 -14.57
CA ASP A 82 1.00 11.59 -14.86
C ASP A 82 1.12 12.48 -13.61
N LEU A 83 2.25 13.17 -13.46
CA LEU A 83 2.52 14.01 -12.29
C LEU A 83 1.49 15.15 -12.09
N GLU A 84 0.82 15.54 -13.17
CA GLU A 84 -0.25 16.56 -13.18
C GLU A 84 -1.59 16.00 -12.71
N GLU A 85 -1.84 14.72 -12.94
CA GLU A 85 -3.07 14.01 -12.56
C GLU A 85 -3.11 13.63 -11.07
N VAL A 86 -1.96 13.68 -10.40
CA VAL A 86 -1.84 13.39 -8.97
C VAL A 86 -2.68 14.39 -8.16
N PRO A 87 -3.59 13.94 -7.28
CA PRO A 87 -4.41 14.83 -6.45
C PRO A 87 -3.56 15.71 -5.53
N ASP A 88 -3.99 16.95 -5.27
CA ASP A 88 -3.25 17.89 -4.43
C ASP A 88 -3.06 17.39 -2.99
N SER A 89 -4.04 16.66 -2.46
CA SER A 89 -3.93 15.99 -1.15
C SER A 89 -2.78 14.98 -1.08
N VAL A 90 -2.40 14.37 -2.21
CA VAL A 90 -1.24 13.46 -2.31
C VAL A 90 0.06 14.26 -2.42
N LYS A 91 0.05 15.39 -3.12
CA LYS A 91 1.22 16.29 -3.26
C LYS A 91 1.64 16.91 -1.93
N GLU A 92 0.73 17.02 -0.97
CA GLU A 92 1.00 17.49 0.40
C GLU A 92 1.65 16.42 1.29
N LEU A 93 1.70 15.15 0.86
CA LEU A 93 2.28 14.06 1.63
C LEU A 93 3.82 14.08 1.62
N ARG A 94 4.39 13.34 2.58
CA ARG A 94 5.84 13.15 2.74
C ARG A 94 6.25 11.75 2.28
N PHE A 95 7.16 11.69 1.32
CA PHE A 95 7.57 10.48 0.61
C PHE A 95 8.89 9.95 1.16
N LEU A 96 8.95 8.65 1.43
CA LEU A 96 10.16 7.97 1.89
C LEU A 96 10.99 7.52 0.67
N PRO A 97 12.28 7.90 0.58
CA PRO A 97 13.18 7.39 -0.45
C PRO A 97 13.24 5.86 -0.44
N THR A 98 13.22 5.22 -1.60
CA THR A 98 13.24 3.75 -1.70
C THR A 98 13.75 3.27 -3.07
N ARG A 99 13.57 1.98 -3.34
CA ARG A 99 13.56 1.38 -4.68
C ARG A 99 12.35 0.45 -4.79
N CYS A 100 11.92 0.18 -6.01
CA CYS A 100 10.93 -0.85 -6.31
C CYS A 100 11.49 -1.73 -7.43
N GLU A 101 11.27 -3.03 -7.34
CA GLU A 101 11.58 -3.98 -8.40
C GLU A 101 10.26 -4.47 -9.01
N ASP A 102 10.20 -4.68 -10.33
CA ASP A 102 8.94 -5.00 -11.02
C ASP A 102 8.22 -6.22 -10.46
N ASN A 103 8.97 -7.23 -10.01
CA ASN A 103 8.42 -8.43 -9.40
C ASN A 103 7.76 -8.19 -8.03
N TRP A 104 8.04 -7.08 -7.35
CA TRP A 104 7.40 -6.75 -6.07
C TRP A 104 5.95 -6.30 -6.25
N LEU A 105 5.61 -5.79 -7.45
CA LEU A 105 4.25 -5.37 -7.79
C LEU A 105 3.28 -6.55 -7.98
N ALA A 106 3.76 -7.79 -7.83
CA ALA A 106 2.93 -8.99 -7.78
C ALA A 106 2.70 -9.51 -6.35
N ASP A 107 3.35 -8.92 -5.34
CA ASP A 107 3.24 -9.36 -3.96
C ASP A 107 1.93 -8.87 -3.30
N GLN A 108 1.56 -9.51 -2.20
CA GLN A 108 0.50 -9.01 -1.34
C GLN A 108 0.87 -7.61 -0.79
N LEU A 109 -0.13 -6.75 -0.61
CA LEU A 109 0.09 -5.33 -0.32
C LEU A 109 0.97 -5.07 0.91
N GLN A 110 0.80 -5.84 1.99
CA GLN A 110 1.63 -5.75 3.18
C GLN A 110 3.09 -6.17 2.95
N VAL A 111 3.33 -7.14 2.07
CA VAL A 111 4.68 -7.59 1.70
C VAL A 111 5.36 -6.54 0.83
N LEU A 112 4.62 -5.94 -0.11
CA LEU A 112 5.10 -4.81 -0.90
C LEU A 112 5.53 -3.64 0.01
N ILE A 113 4.68 -3.25 0.96
CA ILE A 113 5.00 -2.18 1.93
C ILE A 113 6.26 -2.53 2.73
N GLN A 114 6.38 -3.77 3.24
CA GLN A 114 7.56 -4.22 3.97
C GLN A 114 8.83 -4.10 3.11
N LYS A 115 8.79 -4.51 1.83
CA LYS A 115 9.93 -4.40 0.91
C LYS A 115 10.30 -2.94 0.61
N LEU A 116 9.31 -2.08 0.39
CA LEU A 116 9.52 -0.64 0.14
C LEU A 116 10.14 0.06 1.36
N VAL A 117 9.71 -0.27 2.59
CA VAL A 117 10.33 0.23 3.82
C VAL A 117 11.75 -0.32 3.96
N GLY A 118 11.95 -1.63 3.81
CA GLY A 118 13.28 -2.24 3.92
C GLY A 118 14.28 -1.67 2.90
N ALA A 119 13.80 -1.35 1.69
CA ALA A 119 14.59 -0.72 0.64
C ALA A 119 14.98 0.74 0.92
N SER A 120 14.25 1.44 1.80
CA SER A 120 14.57 2.81 2.19
C SER A 120 15.81 2.92 3.07
N GLY A 121 16.25 1.81 3.69
CA GLY A 121 17.29 1.80 4.69
C GLY A 121 16.86 2.36 6.05
N VAL A 122 15.62 2.87 6.18
CA VAL A 122 14.99 3.17 7.46
C VAL A 122 14.54 1.86 8.08
N VAL A 123 15.45 1.24 8.84
CA VAL A 123 15.12 0.06 9.63
C VAL A 123 14.46 0.54 10.91
N GLU A 124 13.14 0.76 10.87
CA GLU A 124 12.39 0.74 12.12
C GLU A 124 12.12 -0.72 12.50
N ASN A 125 12.73 -1.10 13.62
CA ASN A 125 12.66 -2.36 14.36
C ASN A 125 11.24 -2.71 14.85
N ARG A 126 10.19 -2.35 14.09
CA ARG A 126 8.76 -2.39 14.47
C ARG A 126 7.84 -2.95 13.38
N MET A 127 8.29 -3.13 12.13
CA MET A 127 7.43 -3.78 11.13
C MET A 127 7.37 -5.30 11.34
N PRO A 128 6.17 -5.89 11.42
CA PRO A 128 6.01 -7.34 11.41
C PRO A 128 6.61 -7.96 10.15
N ASP A 129 7.22 -9.13 10.28
CA ASP A 129 7.80 -9.85 9.14
C ASP A 129 6.72 -10.60 8.35
N TYR A 130 5.98 -9.86 7.53
CA TYR A 130 4.90 -10.41 6.71
C TYR A 130 5.38 -11.40 5.64
N ALA A 131 6.63 -11.28 5.20
CA ALA A 131 7.22 -12.22 4.24
C ALA A 131 7.34 -13.65 4.80
N ASN A 132 7.61 -13.78 6.10
CA ASN A 132 7.77 -15.07 6.78
C ASN A 132 6.57 -15.46 7.67
N THR A 133 5.52 -14.64 7.71
CA THR A 133 4.30 -14.95 8.46
C THR A 133 3.51 -16.03 7.72
N PRO A 134 3.06 -17.12 8.40
CA PRO A 134 2.21 -18.12 7.77
C PRO A 134 0.96 -17.46 7.18
N SER A 135 0.72 -17.60 5.88
CA SER A 135 -0.50 -17.07 5.28
C SER A 135 -1.69 -17.87 5.81
N HIS A 136 -2.58 -17.24 6.56
CA HIS A 136 -3.86 -17.83 6.92
C HIS A 136 -4.79 -17.77 5.69
N GLY A 137 -4.71 -18.81 4.86
CA GLY A 137 -5.68 -19.06 3.80
C GLY A 137 -6.81 -19.96 4.28
N ALA A 138 -8.02 -19.73 3.77
CA ALA A 138 -9.09 -20.73 3.81
C ALA A 138 -8.65 -21.93 2.96
N GLY A 139 -8.43 -23.09 3.59
CA GLY A 139 -8.13 -24.34 2.87
C GLY A 139 -9.33 -24.82 2.05
N PRO A 140 -9.17 -25.85 1.20
CA PRO A 140 -10.25 -26.39 0.35
C PRO A 140 -11.52 -26.77 1.13
N GLU A 141 -11.39 -27.04 2.42
CA GLU A 141 -12.46 -27.34 3.37
C GLU A 141 -13.28 -26.12 3.82
N ALA A 142 -12.78 -24.89 3.63
CA ALA A 142 -13.49 -23.65 3.94
C ALA A 142 -14.45 -23.29 2.78
N VAL A 143 -15.44 -24.15 2.57
CA VAL A 143 -16.49 -23.95 1.57
C VAL A 143 -17.58 -23.03 2.12
N PHE A 144 -18.02 -22.07 1.31
CA PHE A 144 -19.19 -21.24 1.63
C PHE A 144 -20.40 -22.16 1.89
N PRO A 145 -21.11 -22.05 3.03
CA PRO A 145 -22.22 -22.95 3.35
C PRO A 145 -23.44 -22.62 2.48
N ILE A 146 -23.53 -23.22 1.29
CA ILE A 146 -24.64 -23.02 0.34
C ILE A 146 -25.96 -23.58 0.89
N HIS A 147 -25.93 -24.45 1.90
CA HIS A 147 -27.12 -25.06 2.50
C HIS A 147 -28.01 -24.08 3.28
N ILE A 148 -27.57 -22.84 3.52
CA ILE A 148 -28.33 -21.80 4.25
C ILE A 148 -29.09 -20.89 3.28
N ILE A 149 -28.76 -20.87 1.99
CA ILE A 149 -29.43 -20.04 0.99
C ILE A 149 -30.57 -20.85 0.36
N GLY A 150 -31.79 -20.74 0.92
CA GLY A 150 -33.01 -21.14 0.21
C GLY A 150 -34.09 -21.92 0.97
N ARG A 151 -34.05 -22.06 2.30
CA ARG A 151 -35.23 -22.51 3.06
C ARG A 151 -35.71 -21.42 4.01
N SER A 152 -36.50 -20.51 3.46
CA SER A 152 -37.58 -19.93 4.24
C SER A 152 -38.50 -21.10 4.64
N GLU A 153 -38.47 -21.50 5.90
CA GLU A 153 -39.50 -22.36 6.49
C GLU A 153 -40.81 -21.57 6.55
N GLY A 154 -41.47 -21.43 5.41
CA GLY A 154 -42.90 -21.25 5.34
C GLY A 154 -43.46 -22.58 4.83
N GLU A 155 -43.83 -23.47 5.75
CA GLU A 155 -45.06 -24.27 5.74
C GLU A 155 -44.95 -25.35 6.82
N GLN A 156 -45.78 -25.27 7.87
CA GLN A 156 -46.52 -26.42 8.39
C GLN A 156 -47.58 -26.01 9.42
N ALA A 157 -48.83 -26.22 8.98
CA ALA A 157 -50.05 -26.60 9.70
C ALA A 157 -50.57 -25.74 10.87
#